data_AF-A0A662YSS2-F1
#
_entry.id   AF-A0A662YSS2-F1
#
_cell.length_a   1.000
_cell.length_b   1.000
_cell.length_c   1.000
_cell.angle_alpha   90.00
_cell.angle_beta   90.00
_cell.angle_gamma   90.00
#
_symmetry.space_group_name_H-M   'P 1'
#
loop_
_entity.id
_entity.type
_entity.pdbx_description
1 polymer ?
#
loop_
_entity_poly.entity_id
_entity_poly.type
_entity_poly.pdbx_seq_one_letter_code
_entity_poly.pdbx_strand_id
1 'polypeptide(L)' 'MSANCQQRKSCPIPTRVVHVKDWTQLPDRYSSTPGGTLFSTTPGADESDQFEMDM' A
#
# COMPACT_ATOMS: atom_id res chain seq x y z
N MET A 1 31.26 -3.19 -11.12
CA MET A 1 30.07 -2.39 -10.77
C MET A 1 29.54 -2.95 -9.45
N SER A 2 29.78 -2.27 -8.33
CA SER A 2 29.29 -2.74 -7.03
C SER A 2 27.88 -2.17 -6.82
N ALA A 3 26.87 -3.03 -6.73
CA ALA A 3 25.53 -2.62 -6.36
C ALA A 3 25.58 -2.12 -4.91
N ASN A 4 25.35 -0.83 -4.71
CA ASN A 4 25.20 -0.25 -3.38
C ASN A 4 23.84 -0.73 -2.83
N CYS A 5 23.83 -1.91 -2.20
CA CYS A 5 22.69 -2.40 -1.46
C CYS A 5 22.50 -1.52 -0.21
N GLN A 6 21.78 -0.42 -0.39
CA GLN A 6 21.29 0.39 0.72
C GLN A 6 20.35 -0.50 1.55
N GLN A 7 20.89 -1.06 2.63
CA GLN A 7 20.16 -1.86 3.59
C GLN A 7 19.17 -0.93 4.32
N ARG A 8 18.02 -0.67 3.69
CA ARG A 8 16.92 0.07 4.33
C ARG A 8 16.53 -0.72 5.56
N LYS A 9 16.63 -0.09 6.73
CA LYS A 9 16.15 -0.69 7.99
C LYS A 9 14.70 -1.11 7.78
N SER A 10 14.35 -2.33 8.15
CA SER A 10 12.97 -2.82 8.02
C SER A 10 12.08 -2.02 8.97
N CYS A 11 11.43 -0.97 8.46
CA CYS A 11 10.40 -0.24 9.17
C CYS A 11 9.05 -0.93 8.94
N PRO A 12 8.16 -1.00 9.94
CA PRO A 12 6.80 -1.49 9.74
C PRO A 12 6.08 -0.70 8.63
N ILE A 13 5.25 -1.37 7.83
CA ILE A 13 4.42 -0.73 6.81
C ILE A 13 3.39 0.16 7.51
N PRO A 14 3.30 1.47 7.18
CA PRO A 14 2.27 2.35 7.71
C PRO A 14 0.88 1.82 7.37
N THR A 15 -0.04 1.83 8.33
CA THR A 15 -1.40 1.33 8.15
C THR A 15 -2.41 2.48 8.16
N ARG A 16 -3.32 2.48 7.18
CA ARG A 16 -4.47 3.40 7.11
C ARG A 16 -5.75 2.58 7.05
N VAL A 17 -6.75 2.97 7.85
CA VAL A 17 -8.10 2.39 7.79
C VAL A 17 -9.02 3.36 7.04
N VAL A 18 -9.73 2.85 6.03
CA VAL A 18 -10.65 3.63 5.19
C VAL A 18 -12.02 3.00 5.26
N HIS A 19 -13.06 3.82 5.49
CA HIS A 19 -14.45 3.37 5.43
C HIS A 19 -14.93 3.46 3.98
N VAL A 20 -15.04 2.32 3.32
CA VAL A 20 -15.55 2.23 1.96
C VAL A 20 -17.07 2.13 2.00
N LYS A 21 -17.76 3.11 1.41
CA LYS A 21 -19.23 3.14 1.34
C LYS A 21 -19.79 2.61 0.02
N ASP A 22 -18.98 2.70 -1.03
CA ASP A 22 -19.34 2.29 -2.39
C ASP A 22 -18.19 1.48 -2.99
N TRP A 23 -18.51 0.49 -3.81
CA TRP A 23 -17.54 -0.38 -4.49
C TRP A 23 -16.62 0.38 -5.43
N THR A 24 -17.04 1.55 -5.89
CA THR A 24 -16.24 2.46 -6.73
C THR A 24 -15.04 3.06 -5.99
N GLN A 25 -15.04 3.08 -4.66
CA GLN A 25 -13.93 3.58 -3.83
C GLN A 25 -12.90 2.50 -3.50
N LEU A 26 -13.12 1.26 -3.95
CA LEU A 26 -12.12 0.21 -3.77
C LEU A 26 -10.99 0.39 -4.77
N PRO A 27 -9.74 0.17 -4.35
CA PRO A 27 -8.61 0.15 -5.27
C PRO A 27 -8.79 -0.94 -6.33
N ASP A 28 -8.25 -0.74 -7.54
CA ASP A 28 -8.26 -1.77 -8.59
C ASP A 28 -7.57 -3.08 -8.13
N ARG A 29 -6.59 -2.97 -7.23
CA ARG A 29 -5.84 -4.09 -6.67
C ARG A 29 -5.98 -4.13 -5.15
N TYR A 30 -6.90 -4.97 -4.69
CA TYR A 30 -7.10 -5.31 -3.28
C TYR A 30 -6.98 -6.82 -3.07
N SER A 31 -6.88 -7.23 -1.81
CA SER A 31 -6.94 -8.62 -1.38
C SER A 31 -7.88 -8.76 -0.19
N SER A 32 -8.40 -9.97 0.03
CA SER A 32 -9.34 -10.28 1.10
C SER A 32 -8.85 -11.45 1.95
N THR A 33 -9.05 -11.38 3.26
CA THR A 33 -8.89 -12.54 4.14
C THR A 33 -10.19 -13.38 4.15
N PRO A 34 -10.15 -14.67 4.53
CA PRO A 34 -11.36 -15.50 4.64
C PRO A 34 -12.44 -14.94 5.59
N GLY A 35 -12.06 -14.09 6.55
CA GLY A 35 -12.98 -13.38 7.44
C GLY A 35 -13.65 -12.14 6.80
N GLY A 36 -13.36 -11.83 5.54
CA GLY A 36 -13.97 -10.72 4.80
C GLY A 36 -13.28 -9.37 4.96
N THR A 37 -12.08 -9.30 5.55
CA THR A 37 -11.33 -8.04 5.67
C THR A 37 -10.59 -7.73 4.38
N LEU A 38 -10.78 -6.53 3.84
CA LEU A 38 -10.07 -6.04 2.65
C LEU A 38 -8.79 -5.29 3.05
N PHE A 39 -7.70 -5.52 2.32
CA PHE A 39 -6.45 -4.79 2.48
C PHE A 39 -5.74 -4.61 1.14
N SER A 40 -4.92 -3.58 1.04
CA SER A 40 -4.00 -3.37 -0.07
C SER A 40 -2.65 -2.93 0.48
N THR A 41 -1.58 -3.28 -0.21
CA THR A 41 -0.23 -2.81 0.09
C THR A 41 0.28 -2.12 -1.15
N THR A 42 0.42 -0.81 -1.09
CA THR A 42 1.14 -0.09 -2.13
C THR A 42 2.64 -0.34 -1.94
N PRO A 43 3.39 -0.63 -3.03
CA PRO A 43 4.85 -0.55 -3.00
C PRO A 43 5.22 0.83 -2.45
N GLY A 44 6.11 0.87 -1.45
CA GLY A 44 6.33 2.07 -0.63
C GLY A 44 6.66 3.32 -1.44
N ALA A 45 6.29 4.48 -0.89
CA ALA A 45 6.68 5.78 -1.43
C ALA A 45 8.22 5.91 -1.42
N ASP A 46 8.85 5.64 -2.56
CA ASP A 46 10.09 6.31 -2.90
C ASP A 46 9.74 7.76 -3.31
N GLU A 47 10.62 8.72 -3.03
CA GLU A 47 10.36 10.18 -3.09
C GLU A 47 9.74 10.73 -4.39
N SER A 48 9.65 9.93 -5.46
CA SER A 48 9.13 10.33 -6.78
C SER A 48 7.73 9.82 -7.12
N ASP A 49 7.19 8.81 -6.42
CA ASP A 49 5.94 8.17 -6.83
C ASP A 49 4.96 8.07 -5.66
N GLN A 50 4.54 9.25 -5.19
CA GLN A 50 3.23 9.37 -4.56
C GLN A 50 2.18 9.17 -5.66
N PHE A 51 1.87 7.93 -5.99
CA PHE A 51 0.54 7.66 -6.53
C PHE A 51 -0.43 7.92 -5.38
N GLU A 52 -0.95 9.15 -5.41
CA GLU A 52 -2.05 9.66 -4.62
C GLU A 52 -3.07 8.52 -4.47
N MET A 53 -3.28 8.07 -3.22
CA MET A 53 -4.53 7.41 -2.90
C MET A 53 -5.61 8.49 -2.94
N ASP A 54 -5.91 8.94 -4.16
CA ASP A 54 -7.10 9.71 -4.47
C ASP A 54 -8.30 8.85 -4.10
N MET A 55 -9.21 9.50 -3.39
CA MET A 55 -10.38 8.91 -2.74
C MET A 55 -11.52 8.71 -3.73
#